data_AF-A0A2N5BQ07-F1
#
_entry.id   AF-A0A2N5BQ07-F1
#
_cell.length_a   1.000
_cell.length_b   1.000
_cell.length_c   1.000
_cell.angle_alpha   90.00
_cell.angle_beta   90.00
_cell.angle_gamma   90.00
#
_symmetry.space_group_name_H-M   'P 1'
#
loop_
_entity.id
_entity.type
_entity.pdbx_description
1 polymer ?
#
loop_
_entity_poly.entity_id
_entity_poly.type
_entity_poly.pdbx_seq_one_letter_code
_entity_poly.pdbx_strand_id
1 'polypeptide(L)'
;MMYVDSEPVRKFDAWAINAFYPLFRKDRARALTEAREQSQTMNPAERDHVITSSLNLAARQRYMSHPLRGLKLVIWGVSLLSTVLNLALEAGPYSLVLIGLVAAVTSVQYFVCRRQAKAYDQLAEVLAESVGPRPT
;
A
#
# COMPACT_ATOMS: atom_id res chain seq x y z
N MET A 1 -14.59 -8.87 -20.45
CA MET A 1 -13.76 -9.55 -19.44
C MET A 1 -14.73 -10.21 -18.46
N MET A 2 -14.97 -11.52 -18.58
CA MET A 2 -15.80 -12.27 -17.63
C MET A 2 -15.06 -12.32 -16.30
N TYR A 3 -15.71 -11.90 -15.21
CA TYR A 3 -15.16 -12.04 -13.86
C TYR A 3 -15.04 -13.54 -13.55
N VAL A 4 -13.81 -14.01 -13.36
CA VAL A 4 -13.58 -15.33 -12.78
C VAL A 4 -13.82 -15.18 -11.28
N ASP A 5 -15.09 -15.17 -10.88
CA ASP A 5 -15.54 -15.04 -9.50
C ASP A 5 -15.54 -16.43 -8.83
N SER A 6 -14.38 -17.08 -8.85
CA SER A 6 -14.22 -18.40 -8.26
C SER A 6 -13.91 -18.27 -6.76
N GLU A 7 -14.44 -19.20 -5.97
CA GLU A 7 -14.19 -19.27 -4.53
C GLU A 7 -12.70 -19.21 -4.15
N PRO A 8 -11.75 -19.88 -4.86
CA PRO A 8 -10.32 -19.75 -4.55
C PRO A 8 -9.76 -18.34 -4.78
N VAL A 9 -10.21 -17.64 -5.83
CA VAL A 9 -9.79 -16.24 -6.11
C VAL A 9 -10.24 -15.32 -4.99
N ARG A 10 -11.51 -15.41 -4.57
CA ARG A 10 -12.04 -14.62 -3.46
C ARG A 10 -11.33 -14.87 -2.12
N LYS A 11 -11.00 -16.14 -1.83
CA LYS A 11 -10.26 -16.50 -0.61
C LYS A 11 -8.86 -15.91 -0.62
N PHE A 12 -8.19 -15.93 -1.77
CA PHE A 12 -6.86 -15.34 -1.91
C PHE A 12 -6.90 -13.83 -1.82
N ASP A 13 -7.83 -13.15 -2.48
CA ASP A 13 -7.96 -11.68 -2.37
C ASP A 13 -8.22 -11.27 -0.92
N ALA A 14 -9.10 -11.99 -0.21
CA ALA A 14 -9.35 -11.76 1.20
C ALA A 14 -8.09 -11.99 2.06
N TRP A 15 -7.32 -13.04 1.80
CA TRP A 15 -6.04 -13.29 2.49
C TRP A 15 -4.99 -12.22 2.15
N ALA A 16 -4.88 -11.81 0.89
CA ALA A 16 -3.95 -10.78 0.43
C ALA A 16 -4.22 -9.44 1.11
N ILE A 17 -5.49 -9.08 1.32
CA ILE A 17 -5.88 -7.85 2.00
C ILE A 17 -5.66 -7.94 3.52
N ASN A 18 -6.04 -9.05 4.15
CA ASN A 18 -6.12 -9.14 5.61
C ASN A 18 -4.87 -9.73 6.28
N ALA A 19 -4.17 -10.65 5.64
CA ALA A 19 -3.12 -11.48 6.24
C ALA A 19 -1.73 -11.30 5.60
N PHE A 20 -1.67 -11.06 4.28
CA PHE A 20 -0.40 -10.98 3.57
C PHE A 20 0.51 -9.86 4.09
N TYR A 21 0.05 -8.60 4.16
CA TYR A 21 0.93 -7.50 4.60
C TYR A 21 1.44 -7.66 6.05
N PRO A 22 0.60 -8.05 7.04
CA PRO A 22 1.08 -8.38 8.38
C PRO A 22 2.13 -9.49 8.39
N LEU A 23 1.94 -10.55 7.60
CA LEU A 23 2.88 -11.66 7.49
C LEU A 23 4.18 -11.22 6.82
N PHE A 24 4.09 -10.51 5.70
CA PHE A 24 5.22 -9.98 4.94
C PHE A 24 6.09 -9.03 5.77
N ARG A 25 5.49 -8.23 6.67
CA ARG A 25 6.22 -7.36 7.59
C ARG A 25 7.02 -8.15 8.64
N LYS A 26 6.55 -9.33 9.05
CA LYS A 26 7.22 -10.19 10.06
C LYS A 26 8.25 -11.10 9.40
N ASP A 27 7.86 -11.77 8.33
CA ASP A 27 8.67 -12.75 7.61
C ASP A 27 8.31 -12.70 6.12
N ARG A 28 9.17 -12.02 5.36
CA ARG A 28 9.00 -11.81 3.93
C ARG A 28 9.09 -13.13 3.15
N ALA A 29 10.01 -14.02 3.53
CA ALA A 29 10.22 -15.27 2.81
C ALA A 29 8.98 -16.17 2.97
N ARG A 30 8.50 -16.32 4.21
CA ARG A 30 7.31 -17.11 4.50
C ARG A 30 6.06 -16.57 3.78
N ALA A 31 5.85 -15.26 3.78
CA ALA A 31 4.70 -14.66 3.12
C ALA A 31 4.66 -14.91 1.60
N LEU A 32 5.83 -14.87 0.95
CA LEU A 32 5.95 -15.13 -0.49
C LEU A 32 5.83 -16.63 -0.81
N THR A 33 6.36 -17.50 0.04
CA THR A 33 6.16 -18.96 -0.10
C THR A 33 4.69 -19.33 0.06
N GLU A 34 4.00 -18.81 1.07
CA GLU A 34 2.57 -19.08 1.29
C GLU A 34 1.71 -18.56 0.13
N ALA A 35 2.04 -17.37 -0.39
CA ALA A 35 1.39 -16.86 -1.61
C ALA A 35 1.58 -17.79 -2.81
N ARG A 36 2.80 -18.32 -2.99
CA ARG A 36 3.12 -19.25 -4.07
C ARG A 36 2.37 -20.57 -3.91
N GLU A 37 2.35 -21.15 -2.72
CA GLU A 37 1.61 -22.38 -2.41
C GLU A 37 0.11 -22.22 -2.66
N GLN A 38 -0.49 -21.11 -2.20
CA GLN A 38 -1.91 -20.85 -2.45
C GLN A 38 -2.20 -20.68 -3.96
N SER A 39 -1.33 -19.99 -4.69
CA SER A 39 -1.49 -19.82 -6.15
C SER A 39 -1.37 -21.12 -6.95
N GLN A 40 -0.61 -22.11 -6.46
CA GLN A 40 -0.47 -23.41 -7.14
C GLN A 40 -1.77 -24.20 -7.15
N THR A 41 -2.65 -23.99 -6.17
CA THR A 41 -3.98 -24.62 -6.12
C THR A 41 -4.97 -24.06 -7.15
N MET A 42 -4.60 -22.96 -7.83
CA MET A 42 -5.45 -22.24 -8.79
C MET A 42 -5.10 -22.58 -10.23
N ASN A 43 -6.09 -22.46 -11.12
CA ASN A 43 -5.94 -22.58 -12.55
C ASN A 43 -5.18 -21.38 -13.16
N PRO A 44 -4.57 -21.51 -14.34
CA PRO A 44 -3.80 -20.42 -14.97
C PRO A 44 -4.58 -19.11 -15.14
N ALA A 45 -5.86 -19.18 -15.52
CA ALA A 45 -6.72 -18.00 -15.67
C ALA A 45 -7.01 -17.29 -14.32
N GLU A 46 -7.14 -18.07 -13.25
CA GLU A 46 -7.33 -17.55 -11.89
C GLU A 46 -6.05 -16.87 -11.38
N ARG A 47 -4.88 -17.47 -11.66
CA ARG A 47 -3.58 -16.85 -11.33
C ARG A 47 -3.39 -15.52 -12.04
N ASP A 48 -3.74 -15.42 -13.33
CA ASP A 48 -3.66 -14.16 -14.09
C ASP A 48 -4.58 -13.08 -13.50
N HIS A 49 -5.77 -13.48 -13.00
CA HIS A 49 -6.67 -12.58 -12.27
C HIS A 49 -6.06 -12.11 -10.95
N VAL A 50 -5.51 -13.01 -10.14
CA VAL A 50 -4.92 -12.71 -8.84
C VAL A 50 -3.66 -11.83 -8.98
N ILE A 51 -2.86 -12.03 -10.02
CA ILE A 51 -1.74 -11.13 -10.38
C ILE A 51 -2.28 -9.72 -10.66
N THR A 52 -3.32 -9.63 -11.50
CA THR A 52 -3.94 -8.34 -11.86
C THR A 52 -4.56 -7.65 -10.63
N SER A 53 -5.24 -8.41 -9.76
CA SER A 53 -5.79 -7.94 -8.49
C SER A 53 -4.70 -7.38 -7.57
N SER A 54 -3.59 -8.11 -7.44
CA SER A 54 -2.43 -7.70 -6.64
C SER A 54 -1.78 -6.43 -7.18
N LEU A 55 -1.62 -6.30 -8.50
CA LEU A 55 -1.13 -5.08 -9.16
C LEU A 55 -2.08 -3.90 -8.97
N ASN A 56 -3.40 -4.13 -9.04
CA ASN A 56 -4.40 -3.10 -8.78
C ASN A 56 -4.37 -2.64 -7.32
N LEU A 57 -4.15 -3.55 -6.36
CA LEU A 57 -3.94 -3.21 -4.96
C LEU A 57 -2.67 -2.37 -4.77
N ALA A 58 -1.56 -2.75 -5.40
CA ALA A 58 -0.33 -1.96 -5.39
C ALA A 58 -0.55 -0.56 -5.98
N ALA A 59 -1.24 -0.46 -7.12
CA ALA A 59 -1.60 0.80 -7.77
C ALA A 59 -2.50 1.67 -6.89
N ARG A 60 -3.49 1.08 -6.22
CA ARG A 60 -4.37 1.78 -5.26
C ARG A 60 -3.57 2.36 -4.09
N GLN A 61 -2.63 1.60 -3.54
CA GLN A 61 -1.76 2.08 -2.45
C GLN A 61 -0.81 3.19 -2.92
N ARG A 62 -0.27 3.10 -4.14
CA ARG A 62 0.51 4.18 -4.77
C ARG A 62 -0.33 5.43 -4.96
N TYR A 63 -1.56 5.28 -5.45
CA TYR A 63 -2.50 6.38 -5.63
C TYR A 63 -2.81 7.07 -4.29
N MET A 64 -3.05 6.32 -3.22
CA MET A 64 -3.25 6.86 -1.86
C MET A 64 -2.02 7.60 -1.31
N SER A 65 -0.81 7.17 -1.69
CA SER A 65 0.43 7.85 -1.28
C SER A 65 0.68 9.19 -2.00
N HIS A 66 0.06 9.39 -3.17
CA HIS A 66 0.28 10.58 -4.00
C HIS A 66 -0.27 11.89 -3.39
N PRO A 67 -1.54 11.96 -2.91
CA PRO A 67 -2.05 13.17 -2.27
C PRO A 67 -1.33 13.46 -0.96
N LEU A 68 -0.80 12.44 -0.25
CA LEU A 68 -0.01 12.62 0.97
C LEU A 68 1.30 13.40 0.73
N ARG A 69 1.89 13.29 -0.48
CA ARG A 69 3.07 14.08 -0.86
C ARG A 69 2.73 15.57 -1.06
N GLY A 70 1.58 15.86 -1.68
CA GLY A 70 1.07 17.23 -1.83
C GLY A 70 0.64 17.82 -0.49
N LEU A 71 -0.02 17.03 0.35
CA LEU A 71 -0.45 17.42 1.69
C LEU A 71 0.75 17.76 2.58
N LYS A 72 1.89 17.05 2.45
CA LYS A 72 3.12 17.42 3.16
C LYS A 72 3.57 18.83 2.82
N LEU A 73 3.57 19.23 1.54
CA LEU A 73 3.95 20.60 1.14
C LEU A 73 2.98 21.64 1.71
N VAL A 74 1.67 21.35 1.70
CA VAL A 74 0.66 22.22 2.29
C VAL A 74 0.86 22.38 3.80
N ILE A 75 1.09 21.27 4.52
CA ILE A 75 1.36 21.30 5.97
C ILE A 75 2.62 22.10 6.28
N TRP A 76 3.68 21.95 5.49
CA TRP A 76 4.91 22.75 5.66
C TRP A 76 4.65 24.25 5.41
N GLY A 77 3.88 24.59 4.38
CA GLY A 77 3.46 25.97 4.10
C GLY A 77 2.65 26.59 5.23
N VAL A 78 1.65 25.85 5.75
CA VAL A 78 0.84 26.29 6.89
C VAL A 78 1.69 26.39 8.16
N SER A 79 2.61 25.46 8.41
CA SER A 79 3.54 25.52 9.54
C SER A 79 4.38 26.78 9.51
N LEU A 80 4.96 27.11 8.35
CA LEU A 80 5.78 28.31 8.17
C LEU A 80 4.96 29.57 8.43
N LEU A 81 3.77 29.65 7.82
CA LEU A 81 2.87 30.79 7.96
C LEU A 81 2.41 30.96 9.42
N SER A 82 2.01 29.88 10.09
CA SER A 82 1.60 29.91 11.50
C SER A 82 2.76 30.24 12.44
N THR A 83 3.99 29.83 12.14
CA THR A 83 5.17 30.19 12.95
C THR A 83 5.45 31.68 12.84
N VAL A 84 5.42 32.24 11.62
CA VAL A 84 5.57 33.68 11.36
C VAL A 84 4.46 34.49 12.05
N LEU A 85 3.22 34.01 11.99
CA LEU A 85 2.07 34.68 12.61
C LEU A 85 2.10 34.63 14.14
N ASN A 86 2.52 33.51 14.75
CA ASN A 86 2.71 33.42 16.20
C ASN A 86 3.84 34.33 16.67
N LEU A 87 4.94 34.42 15.91
CA LEU A 87 6.04 35.32 16.20
C LEU A 87 5.62 36.80 16.12
N ALA A 88 4.69 37.14 15.20
CA ALA A 88 4.17 38.49 15.02
C ALA A 88 3.09 38.89 16.05
N LEU A 89 2.40 37.91 16.67
CA LEU A 89 1.25 38.15 17.54
C LEU A 89 1.49 37.73 19.01
N GLU A 90 2.69 37.26 19.36
CA GLU A 90 3.02 36.67 20.68
C GLU A 90 2.02 35.58 21.13
N ALA A 91 1.40 34.89 20.16
CA ALA A 91 0.44 33.84 20.43
C ALA A 91 1.17 32.56 20.89
N GLY A 92 0.64 31.92 21.94
CA GLY A 92 1.29 30.78 22.61
C GLY A 92 1.43 29.51 21.74
N PRO A 93 2.25 28.53 22.17
CA PRO A 93 2.77 27.45 21.32
C PRO A 93 1.75 26.39 20.86
N TYR A 94 0.48 26.47 21.27
CA TYR A 94 -0.51 25.41 21.07
C TYR A 94 -0.83 25.12 19.59
N SER A 95 -0.80 26.13 18.70
CA SER A 95 -1.07 25.92 17.28
C SER A 95 0.02 25.12 16.56
N LEU A 96 1.26 25.17 17.04
CA LEU A 96 2.39 24.44 16.44
C LEU A 96 2.32 22.95 16.74
N VAL A 97 1.76 22.57 17.90
CA VAL A 97 1.61 21.16 18.31
C VAL A 97 0.64 20.42 17.40
N LEU A 98 -0.52 21.01 17.09
CA LEU A 98 -1.50 20.39 16.20
C LEU A 98 -0.95 20.21 14.78
N ILE A 99 -0.25 21.21 14.25
CA ILE A 99 0.35 21.15 12.92
C ILE A 99 1.46 20.07 12.89
N GLY A 100 2.29 19.99 13.93
CA GLY A 100 3.31 18.95 14.10
C GLY A 100 2.70 17.54 14.14
N LEU A 101 1.58 17.36 14.85
CA LEU A 101 0.87 16.08 14.91
C LEU A 101 0.34 15.65 13.53
N VAL A 102 -0.29 16.57 12.80
CA VAL A 102 -0.81 16.32 11.45
C VAL A 102 0.33 15.97 10.48
N ALA A 103 1.48 16.66 10.57
CA ALA A 103 2.68 16.36 9.79
C ALA A 103 3.25 14.96 10.09
N ALA A 104 3.26 14.56 11.36
CA ALA A 104 3.73 13.25 11.78
C ALA A 104 2.81 12.12 11.26
N VAL A 105 1.50 12.25 11.44
CA VAL A 105 0.52 11.25 10.98
C VAL A 105 0.56 11.08 9.46
N THR A 106 0.58 12.18 8.70
CA THR A 106 0.65 12.13 7.24
C THR A 106 1.96 11.53 6.74
N SER A 107 3.08 11.78 7.42
CA SER A 107 4.36 11.15 7.11
C SER A 107 4.33 9.64 7.36
N VAL A 108 3.77 9.20 8.49
CA VAL A 108 3.64 7.77 8.81
C VAL A 108 2.75 7.05 7.79
N GLN A 109 1.59 7.64 7.46
CA GLN A 109 0.69 7.06 6.45
C GLN A 109 1.37 6.96 5.08
N TYR A 110 2.12 7.98 4.67
CA TYR A 110 2.87 7.95 3.42
C TYR A 110 3.85 6.78 3.37
N PHE A 111 4.63 6.57 4.45
CA PHE A 111 5.57 5.46 4.53
C PHE A 111 4.88 4.10 4.54
N VAL A 112 3.75 3.96 5.24
CA VAL A 112 2.97 2.71 5.29
C VAL A 112 2.41 2.38 3.90
N CYS A 113 1.77 3.34 3.21
CA CYS A 113 1.24 3.12 1.86
C CYS A 113 2.36 2.74 0.87
N ARG A 114 3.52 3.39 0.94
CA ARG A 114 4.66 3.06 0.07
C ARG A 114 5.21 1.65 0.35
N ARG A 115 5.27 1.24 1.62
CA ARG A 115 5.72 -0.11 2.00
C ARG A 115 4.71 -1.18 1.58
N GLN A 116 3.41 -0.92 1.75
CA GLN A 116 2.36 -1.80 1.28
C GLN A 116 2.39 -1.96 -0.24
N ALA A 117 2.49 -0.86 -1.00
CA ALA A 117 2.61 -0.91 -2.45
C ALA A 117 3.76 -1.83 -2.90
N LYS A 118 4.96 -1.66 -2.31
CA LYS A 118 6.12 -2.52 -2.61
C LYS A 118 5.89 -3.99 -2.26
N ALA A 119 5.18 -4.28 -1.17
CA ALA A 119 4.87 -5.65 -0.79
C ALA A 119 3.94 -6.32 -1.82
N TYR A 120 2.91 -5.60 -2.27
CA TYR A 120 1.99 -6.09 -3.30
C TYR A 120 2.63 -6.20 -4.69
N ASP A 121 3.58 -5.31 -5.03
CA ASP A 121 4.37 -5.44 -6.26
C ASP A 121 5.18 -6.75 -6.27
N GLN A 122 5.81 -7.09 -5.14
CA GLN A 122 6.59 -8.32 -5.01
C GLN A 122 5.71 -9.58 -4.97
N LEU A 123 4.51 -9.46 -4.40
CA LEU A 123 3.51 -10.51 -4.49
C LEU A 123 3.17 -10.80 -5.96
N ALA A 124 2.89 -9.76 -6.74
CA ALA A 124 2.59 -9.89 -8.16
C ALA A 124 3.76 -10.48 -8.96
N GLU A 125 4.99 -10.08 -8.65
CA GLU A 125 6.21 -10.61 -9.30
C GLU A 125 6.41 -12.11 -9.04
N VAL A 126 6.30 -12.55 -7.79
CA VAL A 126 6.41 -13.97 -7.42
C VAL A 126 5.28 -14.82 -8.03
N LEU A 127 4.07 -14.26 -8.08
CA LEU A 127 2.95 -14.93 -8.74
C LEU A 127 3.16 -15.01 -10.26
N ALA A 128 3.70 -13.98 -10.90
CA ALA A 128 4.02 -13.98 -12.32
C ALA A 128 5.10 -15.03 -12.67
N GLU A 129 6.14 -15.16 -11.84
CA GLU A 129 7.15 -16.22 -11.99
C GLU A 129 6.54 -17.63 -11.89
N SER A 130 5.46 -17.79 -11.12
CA SER A 130 4.79 -19.09 -10.92
C SER A 130 3.87 -19.52 -12.06
N VAL A 131 3.48 -18.60 -12.96
CA VAL A 131 2.61 -18.88 -14.11
C VAL A 131 3.41 -19.36 -15.32
N GLY A 132 4.74 -19.19 -15.32
CA GLY A 132 5.60 -19.49 -16.47
C GLY A 132 5.45 -18.46 -17.60
N PRO A 133 6.36 -18.43 -18.59
CA PRO A 133 6.29 -17.48 -19.69
C PRO A 133 4.95 -17.63 -20.44
N ARG A 134 4.23 -16.51 -20.59
CA ARG A 134 3.03 -16.43 -21.44
C ARG A 134 3.38 -17.02 -22.82
N PRO A 135 2.61 -17.97 -23.37
CA PRO A 135 2.71 -18.27 -24.79
C PRO A 135 2.32 -17.00 -25.55
N THR A 136 3.29 -16.44 -26.27
CA THR A 136 3.09 -15.39 -27.28
C THR A 136 2.23 -15.89 -28.42
#